data_AF-A0A937LNH1-F1
#
_entry.id   AF-A0A937LNH1-F1
#
_cell.length_a   1.000
_cell.length_b   1.000
_cell.length_c   1.000
_cell.angle_alpha   90.00
_cell.angle_beta   90.00
_cell.angle_gamma   90.00
#
_symmetry.space_group_name_H-M   'P 1'
#
loop_
_entity.id
_entity.type
_entity.pdbx_description
1 polymer ?
#
loop_
_entity_poly.entity_id
_entity_poly.type
_entity_poly.pdbx_seq_one_letter_code
_entity_poly.pdbx_strand_id
1 'polypeptide(L)' 'FKWLADLKPRVAYLTHLSPESDHDTVSKLCPSGVYPAYDGLVINI' A
#
# COMPACT_ATOMS: atom_id res chain seq x y z
N PHE A 1 -6.32 -8.13 -2.44
CA PHE A 1 -6.11 -7.87 -1.00
C PHE A 1 -6.36 -9.08 -0.07
N LYS A 2 -6.18 -10.33 -0.51
CA LYS A 2 -6.49 -11.54 0.29
C LYS A 2 -5.74 -11.57 1.63
N TRP A 3 -4.42 -11.41 1.61
CA TRP A 3 -3.59 -11.44 2.82
C TRP A 3 -3.93 -10.35 3.84
N LEU A 4 -4.42 -9.19 3.41
CA LEU A 4 -4.85 -8.13 4.32
C LEU A 4 -6.12 -8.52 5.08
N ALA A 5 -7.02 -9.28 4.45
CA ALA A 5 -8.22 -9.79 5.11
C ALA A 5 -7.88 -10.86 6.16
N ASP A 6 -6.88 -11.69 5.88
CA ASP A 6 -6.45 -12.77 6.77
C ASP A 6 -5.62 -12.24 7.96
N LEU A 7 -4.66 -11.34 7.69
CA LEU A 7 -3.72 -10.82 8.69
C LEU A 7 -4.23 -9.60 9.46
N LYS A 8 -5.17 -8.85 8.89
CA LYS A 8 -5.81 -7.67 9.49
C LYS A 8 -4.81 -6.67 10.11
N PRO A 9 -3.79 -6.21 9.36
CA PRO A 9 -2.86 -5.21 9.88
C PRO A 9 -3.58 -3.87 10.11
N ARG A 10 -3.08 -3.07 11.07
CA ARG A 10 -3.56 -1.70 11.28
C ARG A 10 -3.23 -0.78 10.10
N VAL A 11 -2.03 -0.93 9.52
CA VAL A 11 -1.58 -0.20 8.34
C VAL A 11 -0.73 -1.16 7.48
N ALA A 12 -0.86 -1.09 6.16
CA ALA A 12 0.01 -1.80 5.22
C ALA A 12 0.52 -0.87 4.11
N TYR A 13 1.79 -1.04 3.75
CA TYR A 13 2.43 -0.32 2.65
C TYR A 13 2.80 -1.30 1.53
N LEU A 14 2.25 -1.07 0.33
CA LEU A 14 2.53 -1.90 -0.85
C LEU A 14 3.83 -1.42 -1.51
N THR A 15 4.77 -2.33 -1.75
CA THR A 15 6.06 -2.03 -2.40
C THR A 15 6.28 -2.98 -3.59
N HIS A 16 7.39 -2.82 -4.32
CA HIS A 16 7.70 -3.55 -5.56
C HIS A 16 6.58 -3.42 -6.60
N LEU A 17 6.05 -2.21 -6.77
CA LEU A 17 5.03 -1.90 -7.77
C LEU A 17 5.65 -1.87 -9.17
N SER A 18 4.92 -2.37 -10.16
CA SER A 18 5.38 -2.35 -11.55
C SER A 18 5.35 -0.92 -12.12
N PRO A 19 6.08 -0.62 -13.21
CA PRO A 19 6.06 0.71 -13.82
C PRO A 19 4.67 1.18 -14.28
N GLU A 20 3.76 0.24 -14.57
CA GLU A 20 2.38 0.52 -14.97
C GLU A 20 1.46 0.83 -13.77
N SER A 21 1.94 0.60 -12.55
CA SER A 21 1.21 0.82 -11.31
C SER A 21 1.32 2.28 -10.88
N ASP A 22 0.62 3.16 -11.60
CA ASP A 22 0.52 4.58 -11.26
C ASP A 22 0.07 4.79 -9.80
N HIS A 23 0.79 5.65 -9.07
CA HIS A 23 0.65 5.78 -7.62
C HIS A 23 -0.74 6.31 -7.22
N ASP A 24 -1.25 7.33 -7.91
CA ASP A 24 -2.56 7.91 -7.63
C ASP A 24 -3.68 6.93 -7.96
N THR A 25 -3.54 6.20 -9.06
CA THR A 25 -4.51 5.19 -9.49
C THR A 25 -4.57 4.04 -8.48
N VAL A 26 -3.42 3.50 -8.07
CA VAL A 26 -3.36 2.41 -7.08
C VAL A 26 -3.84 2.88 -5.71
N SER A 27 -3.52 4.11 -5.30
CA SER A 27 -3.99 4.68 -4.03
C SER A 27 -5.52 4.69 -3.94
N LYS A 28 -6.21 5.01 -5.03
CA LYS A 28 -7.69 5.02 -5.09
C LYS A 28 -8.31 3.62 -5.02
N LEU A 29 -7.56 2.58 -5.40
CA LEU A 29 -7.99 1.18 -5.33
C LEU A 29 -7.72 0.55 -3.96
N CYS A 30 -6.82 1.14 -3.16
CA CYS A 30 -6.43 0.59 -1.88
C CYS A 30 -7.57 0.73 -0.85
N PRO A 31 -7.84 -0.29 -0.03
CA PRO A 31 -8.76 -0.17 1.09
C PRO A 31 -8.17 0.74 2.18
N SER A 32 -9.02 1.17 3.11
CA SER A 32 -8.59 2.02 4.23
C SER A 32 -7.43 1.38 5.02
N GLY A 33 -6.42 2.20 5.35
CA GLY A 33 -5.21 1.75 6.04
C GLY A 33 -4.19 1.06 5.14
N VAL A 34 -4.38 1.06 3.81
CA VAL A 34 -3.44 0.49 2.85
C VAL A 34 -2.99 1.56 1.88
N TYR A 35 -1.69 1.66 1.65
CA TYR A 35 -1.10 2.73 0.85
C TYR A 35 0.00 2.18 -0.06
N PRO A 36 0.11 2.60 -1.33
CA PRO A 36 1.32 2.36 -2.11
C PRO A 36 2.49 3.16 -1.53
N ALA A 37 3.58 2.47 -1.24
CA ALA A 37 4.83 3.10 -0.80
C ALA A 37 5.47 3.88 -1.95
N TYR A 38 6.34 4.81 -1.59
CA TYR A 38 7.16 5.59 -2.51
C TYR A 38 8.58 5.72 -1.95
N ASP A 39 9.53 6.00 -2.83
CA ASP A 39 10.93 6.16 -2.44
C ASP A 39 11.09 7.35 -1.49
N GLY A 40 11.74 7.11 -0.34
CA GLY A 40 11.88 8.09 0.73
C GLY A 40 10.73 8.11 1.74
N LEU A 41 9.76 7.18 1.66
CA LEU A 41 8.76 7.00 2.71
C LEU A 41 9.44 6.66 4.06
N VAL A 42 9.20 7.49 5.08
CA VAL A 42 9.65 7.27 6.46
C VAL A 42 8.47 6.86 7.32
N ILE A 43 8.63 5.73 8.02
CA ILE A 43 7.63 5.22 8.97
C ILE A 43 8.18 5.43 10.38
N ASN A 44 7.47 6.23 11.17
CA ASN A 44 7.76 6.39 12.60
C ASN A 44 6.93 5.37 13.39
N ILE A 45 7.56 4.68 14.34
CA ILE A 45 6.99 3.59 15.13
C ILE A 45 6.73 4.06 16.55
#